data_AF-A0A080LWY6-F1
#
_entry.id   AF-A0A080LWY6-F1
#
_cell.length_a   1.000
_cell.length_b   1.000
_cell.length_c   1.000
_cell.angle_alpha   90.00
_cell.angle_beta   90.00
_cell.angle_gamma   90.00
#
_symmetry.space_group_name_H-M   'P 1'
#
loop_
_entity.id
_entity.type
_entity.pdbx_description
1 polymer ?
#
loop_
_entity_poly.entity_id
_entity_poly.type
_entity_poly.pdbx_seq_one_letter_code
_entity_poly.pdbx_strand_id
1 'polypeptide(L)'
;MSAVQPLQPSDAAARKSLQPGQSFLVGRITDVKRTDKGTFTILATPAPDRYSHPSMHEVGSDRPFGRPGDEVSILVQLGGYRRTFRTKDGDQVVTVDNSLRLVAE
;
A
#
# COMPACT_ATOMS: atom_id res chain seq x y z
N MET A 1 42.43 0.34 -13.54
CA MET A 1 41.52 0.36 -12.39
C MET A 1 40.18 0.91 -12.88
N SER A 2 39.19 0.04 -13.08
CA SER A 2 37.87 0.45 -13.59
C SER A 2 37.08 1.09 -12.45
N ALA A 3 36.62 2.32 -12.67
CA ALA A 3 35.77 3.03 -11.72
C ALA A 3 34.45 2.25 -11.54
N VAL A 4 34.12 1.92 -10.30
CA VAL A 4 32.79 1.43 -9.92
C VAL A 4 31.83 2.59 -10.09
N GLN A 5 30.99 2.52 -11.11
CA GLN A 5 29.95 3.51 -11.36
C GLN A 5 28.86 3.31 -10.29
N PRO A 6 28.48 4.36 -9.53
CA PRO A 6 27.36 4.23 -8.60
C PRO A 6 26.09 3.92 -9.40
N LEU A 7 25.32 2.95 -8.92
CA LEU A 7 23.99 2.62 -9.44
C LEU A 7 23.15 3.90 -9.41
N GLN A 8 23.04 4.58 -10.55
CA GLN A 8 22.03 5.60 -10.73
C GLN A 8 20.68 4.89 -10.68
N PRO A 9 19.65 5.43 -10.00
CA PRO A 9 18.30 4.91 -10.11
C PRO A 9 17.86 5.14 -11.56
N SER A 10 18.08 4.14 -12.41
CA SER A 10 17.68 4.15 -13.80
C SER A 10 16.17 4.25 -13.84
N ASP A 11 15.71 5.30 -14.51
CA ASP A 11 14.34 5.52 -14.94
C ASP A 11 13.34 5.66 -13.81
N ALA A 12 13.23 6.89 -13.33
CA ALA A 12 11.96 7.47 -12.93
C ALA A 12 10.97 7.34 -14.11
N ALA A 13 10.42 6.14 -14.32
CA ALA A 13 9.23 5.90 -15.10
C ALA A 13 8.23 6.99 -14.68
N ALA A 14 7.86 7.84 -15.65
CA ALA A 14 7.15 9.09 -15.45
C ALA A 14 6.27 9.01 -14.20
N ARG A 15 6.69 9.66 -13.10
CA ARG A 15 5.92 9.68 -11.86
C ARG A 15 4.57 10.27 -12.22
N LYS A 16 3.57 9.40 -12.46
CA LYS A 16 2.21 9.83 -12.76
C LYS A 16 1.84 10.79 -11.65
N SER A 17 1.48 12.02 -12.04
CA SER A 17 1.12 13.05 -11.07
C SER A 17 -0.02 12.50 -10.22
N LEU A 18 0.23 12.35 -8.91
CA LEU A 18 -0.78 11.86 -7.98
C LEU A 18 -1.98 12.81 -7.99
N GLN A 19 -3.18 12.25 -8.14
CA GLN A 19 -4.40 13.03 -7.92
C GLN A 19 -4.64 13.19 -6.42
N PRO A 20 -5.42 14.20 -5.98
CA PRO A 20 -5.79 14.34 -4.58
C PRO A 20 -6.36 13.06 -3.98
N GLY A 21 -5.87 12.69 -2.80
CA GLY A 21 -6.28 11.45 -2.13
C GLY A 21 -5.66 10.18 -2.70
N GLN A 22 -4.72 10.26 -3.64
CA GLN A 22 -3.95 9.10 -4.10
C GLN A 22 -2.60 8.99 -3.39
N SER A 23 -2.07 7.78 -3.34
CA SER A 23 -0.73 7.48 -2.85
C SER A 23 -0.03 6.50 -3.78
N PHE A 24 1.30 6.53 -3.78
CA PHE A 24 2.15 5.61 -4.52
C PHE A 24 2.82 4.63 -3.55
N LEU A 25 2.68 3.33 -3.81
CA LEU A 25 3.24 2.27 -2.99
C LEU A 25 4.22 1.44 -3.82
N VAL A 26 5.39 1.18 -3.24
CA VAL A 26 6.38 0.25 -3.77
C VAL A 26 6.69 -0.77 -2.69
N GLY A 27 6.59 -2.05 -3.03
CA GLY A 27 6.81 -3.10 -2.04
C GLY A 27 6.73 -4.50 -2.62
N ARG A 28 6.89 -5.48 -1.75
CA ARG A 28 6.77 -6.90 -2.09
C ARG A 28 5.43 -7.44 -1.61
N ILE A 29 4.73 -8.17 -2.47
CA ILE A 29 3.50 -8.85 -2.08
C ILE A 29 3.84 -9.99 -1.12
N THR A 30 3.17 -10.03 0.03
CA THR A 30 3.33 -11.08 1.04
C THR A 30 2.18 -12.07 1.02
N ASP A 31 0.97 -11.63 0.71
CA ASP A 31 -0.22 -12.48 0.65
C ASP A 31 -1.27 -11.94 -0.34
N VAL A 32 -2.10 -12.83 -0.86
CA VAL A 32 -3.22 -12.51 -1.76
C VAL A 32 -4.43 -13.35 -1.36
N LYS A 33 -5.50 -12.68 -0.91
CA LYS A 33 -6.76 -13.31 -0.51
C LYS A 33 -7.90 -12.89 -1.44
N ARG A 34 -8.58 -13.87 -2.02
CA ARG A 34 -9.82 -13.64 -2.79
C ARG A 34 -11.03 -13.90 -1.92
N THR A 35 -12.02 -13.03 -2.01
CA THR A 35 -13.28 -13.12 -1.28
C THR A 35 -14.43 -12.70 -2.19
N ASP A 36 -15.67 -12.90 -1.75
CA ASP A 36 -16.86 -12.40 -2.48
C ASP A 36 -16.88 -10.88 -2.61
N LYS A 37 -16.14 -10.15 -1.75
CA LYS A 37 -16.07 -8.69 -1.74
C LYS A 37 -14.96 -8.13 -2.64
N GLY A 38 -14.15 -8.99 -3.25
CA GLY A 38 -13.00 -8.61 -4.07
C GLY A 38 -11.72 -9.32 -3.66
N THR A 39 -10.61 -8.87 -4.25
CA THR A 39 -9.26 -9.35 -3.95
C THR A 39 -8.58 -8.38 -2.99
N PHE A 40 -7.94 -8.93 -1.96
CA PHE A 40 -7.16 -8.18 -0.98
C PHE A 40 -5.72 -8.68 -1.05
N THR A 41 -4.79 -7.77 -1.33
CA THR A 41 -3.37 -8.07 -1.47
C THR A 41 -2.60 -7.34 -0.38
N ILE A 42 -1.79 -8.08 0.39
CA ILE A 42 -0.93 -7.50 1.42
C ILE A 42 0.43 -7.23 0.80
N LEU A 43 0.91 -5.99 0.94
CA LEU A 43 2.25 -5.58 0.56
C LEU A 43 3.08 -5.21 1.79
N ALA A 44 4.34 -5.65 1.79
CA ALA A 44 5.38 -5.11 2.65
C ALA A 44 6.12 -3.99 1.90
N THR A 45 6.02 -2.76 2.39
CA THR A 45 6.84 -1.64 1.88
C THR A 45 8.19 -1.59 2.61
N PRO A 46 9.24 -1.04 1.98
CA PRO A 46 10.53 -0.87 2.64
C PRO A 46 10.41 -0.18 4.00
N ALA A 47 11.26 -0.60 4.93
CA ALA A 47 11.40 0.11 6.19
C ALA A 47 11.91 1.55 5.91
N PRO A 48 11.44 2.56 6.67
CA PRO A 48 11.88 3.94 6.49
C PRO A 48 13.36 4.14 6.83
N ASP A 49 13.93 3.26 7.66
CA ASP A 49 15.33 3.25 8.05
C ASP A 49 15.80 1.82 8.39
N ARG A 50 17.08 1.65 8.67
CA ARG A 50 17.74 0.35 8.89
C ARG A 50 17.37 -0.36 10.20
N TYR A 51 16.72 0.32 11.14
CA TYR A 51 16.32 -0.21 12.45
C TYR A 51 14.79 -0.35 12.58
N SER A 52 14.04 0.23 11.64
CA SER A 52 12.59 0.12 11.55
C SER A 52 12.14 -1.18 10.87
N HIS A 53 10.88 -1.56 11.11
CA HIS A 53 10.25 -2.70 10.45
C HIS A 53 9.54 -2.26 9.16
N PRO A 54 9.45 -3.13 8.14
CA PRO A 54 8.59 -2.92 6.97
C PRO A 54 7.15 -2.62 7.39
N SER A 55 6.51 -1.67 6.71
CA SER A 55 5.08 -1.41 6.90
C SER A 55 4.26 -2.36 6.04
N MET A 56 3.14 -2.83 6.58
CA MET A 56 2.23 -3.74 5.90
C MET A 56 0.98 -3.00 5.46
N HIS A 57 0.62 -3.15 4.20
CA HIS A 57 -0.52 -2.46 3.60
C HIS A 57 -1.43 -3.47 2.91
N GLU A 58 -2.70 -3.52 3.32
CA GLU A 58 -3.72 -4.26 2.58
C GLU A 58 -4.30 -3.35 1.49
N VAL A 59 -4.29 -3.85 0.26
CA VAL A 59 -4.82 -3.15 -0.93
C VAL A 59 -5.96 -3.97 -1.52
N GLY A 60 -7.14 -3.36 -1.62
CA GLY A 60 -8.30 -3.94 -2.28
C GLY A 60 -8.30 -3.69 -3.78
N SER A 61 -8.70 -4.69 -4.56
CA SER A 61 -8.85 -4.62 -6.02
C SER A 61 -9.90 -5.61 -6.55
N ASP A 62 -10.38 -5.40 -7.78
CA ASP A 62 -11.34 -6.32 -8.40
C ASP A 62 -10.68 -7.64 -8.82
N ARG A 63 -9.40 -7.59 -9.23
CA ARG A 63 -8.58 -8.73 -9.65
C ARG A 63 -7.20 -8.67 -8.98
N PRO A 64 -6.53 -9.81 -8.77
CA PRO A 64 -5.15 -9.80 -8.29
C PRO A 64 -4.23 -9.12 -9.30
N PHE A 65 -3.30 -8.32 -8.80
CA PHE A 65 -2.31 -7.59 -9.59
C PHE A 65 -0.88 -8.13 -9.41
N GLY A 66 -0.74 -9.31 -8.79
CA GLY A 66 0.53 -10.00 -8.57
C GLY A 66 0.35 -11.23 -7.69
N ARG A 67 1.47 -11.83 -7.27
CA ARG A 67 1.56 -13.03 -6.44
C ARG A 67 2.53 -12.80 -5.27
N PRO A 68 2.41 -13.57 -4.17
CA PRO A 68 3.40 -13.51 -3.09
C PRO A 68 4.82 -13.69 -3.61
N GLY A 69 5.72 -12.78 -3.23
CA GLY A 69 7.09 -12.71 -3.71
C GLY A 69 7.33 -11.65 -4.79
N ASP A 70 6.30 -11.23 -5.52
CA ASP A 70 6.45 -10.22 -6.57
C ASP A 70 6.71 -8.83 -5.98
N GLU A 71 7.62 -8.08 -6.61
CA GLU A 71 7.83 -6.66 -6.34
C GLU A 71 6.95 -5.83 -7.27
N VAL A 72 6.21 -4.88 -6.68
CA VAL A 72 5.22 -4.08 -7.41
C VAL A 72 5.36 -2.60 -7.07
N SER A 73 5.02 -1.76 -8.04
CA SER A 73 4.93 -0.31 -7.92
C SER A 73 3.52 0.09 -8.37
N ILE A 74 2.69 0.52 -7.44
CA ILE A 74 1.25 0.72 -7.67
C ILE A 74 0.78 2.08 -7.17
N LEU A 75 -0.27 2.59 -7.82
CA LEU A 75 -1.00 3.76 -7.37
C LEU A 75 -2.29 3.32 -6.70
N VAL A 76 -2.57 3.88 -5.52
CA VAL A 76 -3.76 3.57 -4.73
C VAL A 76 -4.57 4.81 -4.43
N GLN A 77 -5.89 4.65 -4.39
CA GLN A 77 -6.80 5.63 -3.86
C GLN A 77 -6.92 5.41 -2.35
N LEU A 78 -6.65 6.46 -1.58
CA LEU A 78 -6.94 6.50 -0.16
C LEU A 78 -8.44 6.69 0.02
N GLY A 79 -9.04 5.78 0.78
CA GLY A 79 -10.39 5.88 1.26
C GLY A 79 -10.43 5.64 2.77
N GLY A 80 -11.63 5.69 3.30
CA GLY A 80 -11.86 5.36 4.70
C GLY A 80 -13.22 5.85 5.15
N TYR A 81 -13.67 5.35 6.29
CA TYR A 81 -14.91 5.81 6.88
C TYR A 81 -14.71 6.07 8.37
N ARG A 82 -15.32 7.15 8.84
CA ARG A 82 -15.37 7.48 10.25
C ARG A 82 -16.25 6.47 10.96
N ARG A 83 -15.71 5.84 11.99
CA ARG A 83 -16.42 4.90 12.84
C ARG A 83 -16.60 5.54 14.22
N THR A 84 -17.77 5.36 14.81
CA THR A 84 -18.08 5.85 16.14
C THR A 84 -18.74 4.75 16.93
N PHE A 85 -18.24 4.50 18.13
CA PHE A 85 -18.78 3.48 19.02
C PHE A 85 -18.71 3.97 20.48
N ARG A 86 -19.55 3.39 21.34
CA ARG A 86 -19.51 3.64 22.78
C ARG A 86 -18.69 2.55 23.46
N THR A 87 -17.82 2.95 24.38
CA THR A 87 -17.12 2.02 25.26
C THR A 87 -18.08 1.45 26.30
N LYS A 88 -17.63 0.43 27.04
CA LYS A 88 -18.41 -0.13 28.16
C LYS A 88 -18.64 0.89 29.26
N ASP A 89 -17.73 1.87 29.40
CA ASP A 89 -17.79 2.94 30.40
C ASP A 89 -18.67 4.13 29.95
N GLY A 90 -19.27 4.05 28.75
CA GLY A 90 -20.18 5.06 28.23
C GLY A 90 -19.52 6.16 27.40
N ASP A 91 -18.18 6.18 27.33
CA ASP A 91 -17.44 7.15 26.53
C ASP A 91 -17.65 6.93 25.03
N GLN A 92 -17.72 8.03 24.29
CA GLN A 92 -17.79 8.00 22.83
C GLN A 92 -16.39 7.99 22.23
N VAL A 93 -16.06 6.94 21.50
CA VAL A 93 -14.80 6.82 20.77
C VAL A 93 -15.07 7.01 19.28
N VAL A 94 -14.24 7.85 18.66
CA VAL A 94 -14.26 8.13 17.23
C VAL A 94 -12.95 7.61 16.63
N THR A 95 -13.05 6.71 15.67
CA THR A 95 -11.91 6.18 14.90
C THR A 95 -12.14 6.35 13.40
N VAL A 96 -11.11 6.10 12.61
CA VAL A 96 -11.20 6.06 11.16
C VAL A 96 -10.61 4.74 10.67
N ASP A 97 -11.41 4.01 9.91
CA ASP A 97 -10.93 2.81 9.23
C ASP A 97 -10.44 3.25 7.85
N ASN A 98 -9.12 3.30 7.66
CA ASN A 98 -8.52 3.65 6.37
C ASN A 98 -8.52 2.45 5.43
N SER A 99 -8.76 2.71 4.15
CA SER A 99 -8.71 1.70 3.10
C SER A 99 -7.85 2.16 1.93
N LEU A 100 -7.16 1.21 1.30
CA LEU A 100 -6.37 1.44 0.11
C LEU A 100 -7.01 0.63 -1.02
N ARG A 101 -7.40 1.31 -2.10
CA ARG A 101 -7.94 0.65 -3.29
C ARG A 101 -7.00 0.86 -4.46
N LEU A 102 -6.68 -0.22 -5.17
CA LEU A 102 -5.87 -0.14 -6.38
C LEU A 102 -6.57 0.78 -7.40
N VAL A 103 -5.84 1.76 -7.92
CA VAL A 103 -6.28 2.50 -9.11
C VAL A 103 -5.83 1.67 -10.30
N ALA A 104 -6.77 0.95 -10.91
CA ALA A 104 -6.50 0.25 -12.15
C ALA A 104 -6.11 1.28 -13.22
N GLU A 105 -5.07 0.96 -13.99
CA GLU A 105 -4.76 1.68 -15.23
C GLU A 105 -5.78 1.35 -16.32
#